data_AF-A0A0C2W981-F1
#
_entry.id   AF-A0A0C2W981-F1
#
_cell.length_a   1.000
_cell.length_b   1.000
_cell.length_c   1.000
_cell.angle_alpha   90.00
_cell.angle_beta   90.00
_cell.angle_gamma   90.00
#
_symmetry.space_group_name_H-M   'P 1'
#
loop_
_entity.id
_entity.type
_entity.pdbx_description
1 polymer ?
#
loop_
_entity_poly.entity_id
_entity_poly.type
_entity_poly.pdbx_seq_one_letter_code
_entity_poly.pdbx_strand_id
1 'polypeptide(L)'
;MPTLWGHVQQFMKENPQHVAEGNAMNFLSDNGGSNYNRCHFWSNYEIADMDFWRGPAYTAYFDYLERTGGFYYERWGDAPVHSIAAALFAKKE
;
A
#
# COMPACT_ATOMS: atom_id res chain seq x y z
N MET A 1 -13.06 -4.04 0.55
CA MET A 1 -11.82 -4.61 1.11
C MET A 1 -11.79 -4.35 2.62
N PRO A 2 -12.65 -5.03 3.41
CA PRO A 2 -12.77 -4.74 4.84
C PRO A 2 -11.47 -4.89 5.65
N THR A 3 -10.62 -5.87 5.32
CA THR A 3 -9.43 -6.17 6.15
C THR A 3 -8.11 -5.62 5.62
N LEU A 4 -8.06 -5.12 4.37
CA LEU A 4 -6.80 -4.65 3.73
C LEU A 4 -6.04 -3.66 4.61
N TRP A 5 -6.72 -2.62 5.10
CA TRP A 5 -6.04 -1.57 5.87
C TRP A 5 -5.46 -2.08 7.19
N GLY A 6 -6.15 -3.00 7.87
CA GLY A 6 -5.63 -3.61 9.09
C GLY A 6 -4.34 -4.40 8.82
N HIS A 7 -4.29 -5.12 7.70
CA HIS A 7 -3.09 -5.81 7.26
C HIS A 7 -1.96 -4.83 6.89
N VAL A 8 -2.26 -3.73 6.22
CA VAL A 8 -1.29 -2.66 5.90
C VAL A 8 -0.72 -2.03 7.17
N GLN A 9 -1.57 -1.71 8.16
CA GLN A 9 -1.13 -1.18 9.45
C GLN A 9 -0.20 -2.14 10.18
N GLN A 10 -0.53 -3.44 10.18
CA GLN A 10 0.33 -4.47 10.76
C GLN A 10 1.68 -4.54 10.03
N PHE A 11 1.68 -4.53 8.70
CA PHE A 11 2.91 -4.54 7.90
C PHE A 11 3.81 -3.34 8.20
N MET A 12 3.25 -2.13 8.27
CA MET A 12 3.99 -0.91 8.63
C MET A 12 4.60 -0.98 10.02
N LYS A 13 3.89 -1.58 10.99
CA LYS A 13 4.37 -1.75 12.36
C LYS A 13 5.54 -2.73 12.43
N GLU A 14 5.50 -3.80 11.64
CA GLU A 14 6.56 -4.81 11.59
C GLU A 14 7.75 -4.37 10.72
N ASN A 15 7.52 -3.49 9.75
CA ASN A 15 8.52 -3.03 8.78
C ASN A 15 8.61 -1.50 8.70
N PRO A 16 8.88 -0.80 9.81
CA PRO A 16 8.92 0.67 9.82
C PRO A 16 9.98 1.25 8.88
N GLN A 17 11.05 0.50 8.58
CA GLN A 17 12.10 0.89 7.65
C GLN A 17 11.63 1.06 6.20
N HIS A 18 10.48 0.49 5.83
CA HIS A 18 9.93 0.62 4.48
C HIS A 18 9.02 1.84 4.34
N VAL A 19 8.56 2.43 5.44
CA VAL A 19 7.69 3.62 5.41
C VAL A 19 8.57 4.84 5.20
N ALA A 20 8.42 5.48 4.04
CA ALA A 20 9.23 6.63 3.67
C ALA A 20 8.91 7.86 4.53
N GLU A 21 9.92 8.59 4.95
CA GLU A 21 9.73 9.95 5.48
C GLU A 21 9.25 10.87 4.35
N GLY A 22 8.22 11.68 4.60
CA GLY A 22 7.60 12.51 3.56
C GLY A 22 6.72 11.73 2.58
N ASN A 23 6.18 10.59 3.00
CA ASN A 23 5.21 9.81 2.23
C ASN A 23 3.86 10.55 2.10
N ALA A 24 2.94 9.95 1.34
CA ALA A 24 1.61 10.50 1.06
C ALA A 24 0.51 9.91 1.97
N MET A 25 0.78 9.64 3.26
CA MET A 25 -0.23 9.10 4.21
C MET A 25 -1.56 9.86 4.17
N ASN A 26 -1.52 11.19 4.05
CA ASN A 26 -2.72 12.03 4.01
C ASN A 26 -3.60 11.80 2.77
N PHE A 27 -3.07 11.20 1.71
CA PHE A 27 -3.87 10.75 0.58
C PHE A 27 -4.70 9.51 0.92
N LEU A 28 -4.15 8.59 1.72
CA LEU A 28 -4.78 7.33 2.11
C LEU A 28 -5.69 7.47 3.34
N SER A 29 -5.44 8.46 4.20
CA SER A 29 -6.08 8.56 5.51
C SER A 29 -6.22 10.01 5.97
N ASP A 30 -7.45 10.40 6.30
CA ASP A 30 -7.75 11.74 6.81
C ASP A 30 -7.45 11.88 8.31
N ASN A 31 -7.04 10.78 8.98
CA ASN A 31 -6.81 10.72 10.42
C ASN A 31 -5.47 10.04 10.78
N GLY A 32 -4.42 10.37 10.03
CA GLY A 32 -3.05 9.98 10.33
C GLY A 32 -2.79 8.47 10.26
N GLY A 33 -3.56 7.75 9.44
CA GLY A 33 -3.41 6.32 9.23
C GLY A 33 -4.30 5.45 10.12
N SER A 34 -5.18 6.03 10.94
CA SER A 34 -6.08 5.25 11.79
C SER A 34 -7.11 4.47 10.96
N ASN A 35 -7.69 5.11 9.95
CA ASN A 35 -8.61 4.50 8.99
C ASN A 35 -8.20 4.78 7.54
N TYR A 36 -8.50 3.85 6.63
CA TYR A 36 -8.36 4.06 5.19
C TYR A 36 -9.57 4.83 4.65
N ASN A 37 -9.33 5.97 4.00
CA ASN A 37 -10.37 6.78 3.35
C ASN A 37 -10.84 6.19 2.00
N ARG A 38 -10.20 5.11 1.53
CA ARG A 38 -10.49 4.34 0.31
C ARG A 38 -10.08 5.02 -1.00
N CYS A 39 -9.41 6.16 -0.95
CA CYS A 39 -8.82 6.80 -2.12
C CYS A 39 -7.68 5.94 -2.70
N HIS A 40 -7.67 5.81 -4.02
CA HIS A 40 -6.63 5.10 -4.77
C HIS A 40 -6.53 5.69 -6.18
N PHE A 41 -5.36 5.61 -6.78
CA PHE A 41 -5.15 5.84 -8.21
C PHE A 41 -5.79 4.71 -9.01
N TRP A 42 -6.37 5.02 -10.17
CA TRP A 42 -6.89 4.00 -11.08
C TRP A 42 -5.76 3.40 -11.91
N SER A 43 -5.39 2.15 -11.57
CA SER A 43 -4.28 1.42 -12.19
C SER A 43 -4.51 0.98 -13.64
N ASN A 44 -5.70 1.23 -14.20
CA ASN A 44 -5.95 1.02 -15.62
C ASN A 44 -5.05 1.93 -16.50
N TYR A 45 -4.52 3.01 -15.93
CA TYR A 45 -3.52 3.86 -16.55
C TYR A 45 -2.42 4.19 -15.54
N GLU A 46 -1.24 3.61 -15.75
CA GLU A 46 -0.04 3.88 -14.95
C GLU A 46 1.15 4.16 -15.88
N ILE A 47 1.84 5.27 -15.63
CA ILE A 47 3.22 5.47 -16.08
C ILE A 47 4.05 5.48 -14.79
N ALA A 48 4.74 4.38 -14.53
CA ALA A 48 5.43 4.15 -13.26
C ALA A 48 6.83 3.56 -13.51
N ASP A 49 7.70 3.71 -12.51
CA ASP A 49 9.02 3.10 -12.51
C ASP A 49 8.93 1.63 -12.05
N MET A 50 9.42 0.71 -12.88
CA MET A 50 9.41 -0.72 -12.57
C MET A 50 10.36 -1.10 -11.44
N ASP A 51 11.40 -0.30 -11.18
CA ASP A 51 12.34 -0.56 -10.10
C ASP A 51 11.71 -0.33 -8.72
N PHE A 52 10.68 0.52 -8.64
CA PHE A 52 9.85 0.65 -7.44
C PHE A 52 9.13 -0.67 -7.11
N TRP A 53 8.46 -1.27 -8.11
CA TRP A 53 7.72 -2.53 -7.93
C TRP A 53 8.64 -3.74 -7.69
N ARG A 54 9.86 -3.71 -8.22
CA ARG A 54 10.89 -4.74 -7.96
C ARG A 54 11.67 -4.49 -6.67
N GLY A 55 11.45 -3.33 -6.04
CA GLY A 55 12.16 -2.91 -4.86
C GLY A 55 11.76 -3.74 -3.63
N PRO A 56 12.66 -3.87 -2.64
CA PRO A 56 12.45 -4.74 -1.48
C PRO A 56 11.21 -4.39 -0.66
N ALA A 57 10.85 -3.10 -0.57
CA ALA A 57 9.68 -2.64 0.18
C ALA A 57 8.37 -3.17 -0.45
N TYR A 58 8.19 -3.00 -1.76
CA TYR A 58 6.98 -3.48 -2.44
C TYR A 58 6.94 -5.00 -2.48
N THR A 59 8.06 -5.68 -2.77
CA THR A 59 8.09 -7.15 -2.78
C THR A 59 7.70 -7.72 -1.42
N ALA A 60 8.28 -7.22 -0.33
CA ALA A 60 7.93 -7.68 1.02
C ALA A 60 6.45 -7.39 1.37
N TYR A 61 5.94 -6.22 0.97
CA TYR A 61 4.55 -5.85 1.16
C TYR A 61 3.58 -6.76 0.40
N PHE A 62 3.85 -7.00 -0.89
CA PHE A 62 3.04 -7.88 -1.73
C PHE A 62 3.08 -9.32 -1.21
N ASP A 63 4.25 -9.86 -0.88
CA ASP A 63 4.41 -11.20 -0.32
C ASP A 63 3.65 -11.37 1.00
N TYR A 64 3.67 -10.34 1.85
CA TYR A 64 2.88 -10.33 3.08
C TYR A 64 1.39 -10.37 2.76
N LEU A 65 0.89 -9.50 1.88
CA LEU A 65 -0.54 -9.45 1.52
C LEU A 65 -1.01 -10.74 0.84
N GLU A 66 -0.20 -11.33 -0.04
CA GLU A 66 -0.50 -12.60 -0.72
C GLU A 66 -0.81 -13.70 0.30
N ARG A 67 0.03 -13.84 1.33
CA ARG A 67 -0.12 -14.84 2.40
C ARG A 67 -1.36 -14.65 3.27
N THR A 68 -1.92 -13.44 3.32
CA THR A 68 -3.17 -13.18 4.06
C THR A 68 -4.40 -13.74 3.33
N GLY A 69 -4.28 -14.04 2.03
CA GLY A 69 -5.37 -14.57 1.21
C GLY A 69 -6.44 -13.55 0.82
N GLY A 70 -6.29 -12.26 1.17
CA GLY A 70 -7.29 -11.22 0.89
C GLY A 70 -7.58 -10.99 -0.59
N PHE A 71 -6.66 -11.37 -1.49
CA PHE A 71 -6.90 -11.38 -2.92
C PHE A 71 -7.99 -12.38 -3.35
N TYR A 72 -8.17 -13.47 -2.61
CA TYR A 72 -9.11 -14.56 -2.94
C TYR A 72 -10.34 -14.58 -2.03
N TYR A 73 -10.14 -14.39 -0.72
CA TYR A 73 -11.23 -14.39 0.27
C TYR A 73 -11.96 -13.04 0.34
N GLU A 74 -11.34 -11.99 -0.17
CA GLU A 74 -12.01 -10.74 -0.51
C GLU A 74 -11.85 -10.44 -2.01
N ARG A 75 -11.75 -9.17 -2.37
CA ARG A 75 -11.53 -8.71 -3.74
C ARG A 75 -10.59 -7.52 -3.72
N TRP A 76 -9.37 -7.74 -3.23
CA TRP A 76 -8.33 -6.71 -3.25
C TRP A 76 -7.89 -6.48 -4.69
N GLY A 77 -8.21 -5.30 -5.20
CA GLY A 77 -7.75 -4.88 -6.52
C GLY A 77 -6.28 -4.46 -6.46
N ASP A 78 -5.60 -4.54 -7.59
CA ASP A 78 -4.27 -3.99 -7.80
C ASP A 78 -4.24 -2.48 -7.55
N ALA A 79 -5.25 -1.73 -8.03
CA ALA A 79 -5.33 -0.28 -7.88
C ALA A 79 -5.12 0.22 -6.43
N PRO A 80 -5.88 -0.23 -5.41
CA PRO A 80 -5.60 0.15 -4.03
C PRO A 80 -4.30 -0.43 -3.48
N VAL A 81 -3.87 -1.62 -3.89
CA VAL A 81 -2.60 -2.22 -3.42
C VAL A 81 -1.40 -1.38 -3.89
N HIS A 82 -1.39 -0.99 -5.18
CA HIS A 82 -0.40 -0.10 -5.78
C HIS A 82 -0.42 1.27 -5.13
N SER A 83 -1.62 1.85 -4.97
CA SER A 83 -1.78 3.18 -4.40
C SER A 83 -1.28 3.26 -2.97
N ILE A 84 -1.58 2.27 -2.14
CA ILE A 84 -1.10 2.20 -0.76
C ILE A 84 0.42 2.07 -0.73
N ALA A 85 0.99 1.18 -1.54
CA ALA A 85 2.44 1.01 -1.59
C ALA A 85 3.16 2.27 -2.05
N ALA A 86 2.73 2.88 -3.16
CA ALA A 86 3.30 4.12 -3.68
C ALA A 86 3.19 5.25 -2.66
N ALA A 87 2.02 5.41 -2.03
CA ALA A 87 1.80 6.46 -1.05
C ALA A 87 2.53 6.24 0.29
N LEU A 88 3.01 5.04 0.61
CA LEU A 88 3.73 4.75 1.86
C LEU A 88 5.24 4.59 1.68
N PHE A 89 5.68 3.97 0.58
CA PHE A 89 7.07 3.55 0.39
C PHE A 89 7.85 4.47 -0.54
N ALA A 90 7.17 5.32 -1.30
CA ALA A 90 7.80 6.40 -2.07
C ALA A 90 7.67 7.74 -1.34
N LYS A 91 8.61 8.65 -1.63
CA LYS A 91 8.44 10.06 -1.27
C LYS A 91 7.34 10.67 -2.15
N LYS A 92 6.56 11.58 -1.58
CA LYS A 92 5.50 12.28 -2.33
C LYS A 92 6.05 13.24 -3.39
N GLU A 93 7.28 13.73 -3.20
CA GLU A 93 7.98 14.70 -4.08
C GLU A 93 8.84 14.01 -5.13
#